data_AF-A0A2V0Q5Y0-F1
#
_entry.id   AF-A0A2V0Q5Y0-F1
#
_cell.length_a   1.000
_cell.length_b   1.000
_cell.length_c   1.000
_cell.angle_alpha   90.00
_cell.angle_beta   90.00
_cell.angle_gamma   90.00
#
_symmetry.space_group_name_H-M   'P 1'
#
loop_
_entity.id
_entity.type
_entity.pdbx_description
1 polymer ?
#
loop_
_entity_poly.entity_id
_entity_poly.type
_entity_poly.pdbx_seq_one_letter_code
_entity_poly.pdbx_strand_id
1 'polypeptide(L)'
;MARFVSCHMPDCSRFFAYLSDGRVVPADGLSLDEVDRAEYTIDLLNLNSPYLQDLRQSWWDELEGLFEDHVDQDMSLHCLAGIDLIPVGASLSQFFSITRNFFGGIAEEILDQEAGRW
;
A
#
# COMPACT_ATOMS: atom_id res chain seq x y z
N MET A 1 -1.02 22.80 15.46
CA MET A 1 -0.44 21.81 14.51
C MET A 1 -1.46 21.52 13.43
N ALA A 2 -1.03 21.30 12.19
CA ALA A 2 -1.93 20.87 11.13
C ALA A 2 -2.23 19.38 11.30
N ARG A 3 -3.52 19.03 11.44
CA ARG A 3 -3.94 17.63 11.62
C ARG A 3 -3.82 16.80 10.34
N PHE A 4 -3.95 17.45 9.19
CA PHE A 4 -3.86 16.81 7.89
C PHE A 4 -2.45 16.27 7.59
N VAL A 5 -2.37 15.01 7.18
CA VAL A 5 -1.16 14.38 6.65
C VAL A 5 -1.15 14.55 5.13
N SER A 6 -0.35 15.50 4.63
CA SER A 6 -0.20 15.73 3.19
C SER A 6 0.65 14.66 2.54
N CYS A 7 0.31 14.25 1.31
CA CYS A 7 1.14 13.37 0.47
C CYS A 7 2.50 13.97 0.07
N HIS A 8 2.68 15.28 0.24
CA HIS A 8 3.98 15.95 0.04
C HIS A 8 4.82 15.99 1.32
N MET A 9 4.29 15.52 2.45
CA MET A 9 5.07 15.39 3.68
C MET A 9 6.06 14.23 3.52
N PRO A 10 7.34 14.41 3.90
CA PRO A 10 8.28 13.30 3.97
C PRO A 10 7.72 12.18 4.86
N ASP A 11 7.91 10.94 4.42
CA ASP A 11 7.46 9.73 5.13
C ASP A 11 5.97 9.71 5.48
N CYS A 12 5.10 10.38 4.69
CA CYS A 12 3.67 10.39 4.94
C CYS A 12 3.03 8.99 4.94
N SER A 13 3.61 8.04 4.19
CA SER A 13 3.14 6.66 4.11
C SER A 13 3.16 5.95 5.46
N ARG A 14 4.07 6.31 6.38
CA ARG A 14 4.18 5.65 7.71
C ARG A 14 2.95 5.86 8.58
N PHE A 15 2.09 6.83 8.26
CA PHE A 15 0.87 7.10 9.03
C PHE A 15 -0.24 6.10 8.75
N PHE A 16 -0.16 5.35 7.64
CA PHE A 16 -1.26 4.54 7.14
C PHE A 16 -0.84 3.08 6.97
N ALA A 17 -1.66 2.16 7.47
CA ALA A 17 -1.60 0.74 7.16
C ALA A 17 -2.81 0.34 6.32
N TYR A 18 -2.64 -0.68 5.48
CA TYR A 18 -3.66 -1.21 4.61
C TYR A 18 -3.95 -2.64 5.04
N LEU A 19 -5.21 -2.94 5.31
CA LEU A 19 -5.64 -4.26 5.78
C LEU A 19 -6.22 -5.09 4.64
N SER A 20 -6.25 -6.41 4.82
CA SER A 20 -6.82 -7.36 3.84
C SER A 20 -8.31 -7.13 3.56
N ASP A 21 -9.05 -6.57 4.52
CA ASP A 21 -10.46 -6.18 4.33
C ASP A 21 -10.65 -4.84 3.60
N GLY A 22 -9.58 -4.32 2.98
CA GLY A 22 -9.58 -3.10 2.20
C GLY A 22 -9.60 -1.82 3.03
N ARG A 23 -9.55 -1.86 4.36
CA ARG A 23 -9.49 -0.64 5.19
C ARG A 23 -8.10 -0.01 5.17
N VAL A 24 -8.10 1.32 5.18
CA VAL A 24 -6.95 2.15 5.56
C VAL A 24 -7.10 2.51 7.03
N VAL A 25 -6.09 2.23 7.84
CA VAL A 25 -6.09 2.50 9.29
C VAL A 25 -4.82 3.26 9.68
N PRO A 26 -4.79 3.93 10.85
CA PRO A 26 -3.53 4.41 11.40
C PRO A 26 -2.54 3.25 11.53
N ALA A 27 -1.29 3.47 11.13
CA ALA A 27 -0.26 2.45 11.25
C ALA A 27 0.06 2.14 12.73
N ASP A 28 0.58 0.95 12.98
CA ASP A 28 1.08 0.57 14.30
C ASP A 28 2.31 1.41 14.70
N GLY A 29 2.49 1.59 16.01
CA GLY A 29 3.66 2.30 16.57
C GLY A 29 3.61 3.83 16.49
N LEU A 30 2.50 4.41 16.01
CA LEU A 30 2.28 5.85 16.05
C LEU A 30 2.03 6.37 17.48
N SER A 31 2.50 7.58 17.76
CA SER A 31 2.12 8.30 18.97
C SER A 31 0.65 8.76 18.93
N LEU A 32 0.08 9.13 20.08
CA LEU A 32 -1.32 9.57 20.16
C LEU A 32 -1.64 10.77 19.25
N ASP A 33 -0.70 11.72 19.11
CA ASP A 33 -0.85 12.85 18.18
C ASP A 33 -0.85 12.38 16.72
N GLU A 34 -0.01 11.42 16.38
CA GLU A 34 0.08 10.89 15.02
C GLU A 34 -1.13 10.03 14.65
N VAL A 35 -1.70 9.31 15.61
CA VAL A 35 -2.98 8.61 15.45
C VAL A 35 -4.10 9.60 15.16
N ASP A 36 -4.25 10.68 15.94
CA ASP A 36 -5.26 11.73 15.69
C ASP A 36 -5.13 12.32 14.26
N ARG A 37 -3.89 12.49 13.80
CA ARG A 37 -3.60 13.00 12.45
C ARG A 37 -3.95 12.00 11.34
N ALA A 38 -3.64 10.72 11.54
CA ALA A 38 -3.98 9.66 10.61
C ALA A 38 -5.50 9.49 10.50
N GLU A 39 -6.19 9.35 11.64
CA GLU A 39 -7.66 9.25 11.72
C GLU A 39 -8.32 10.46 11.06
N TYR A 40 -7.89 11.68 11.43
CA TYR A 40 -8.41 12.90 10.82
C TYR A 40 -8.26 12.90 9.29
N THR A 41 -7.14 12.41 8.77
CA THR A 41 -6.88 12.39 7.31
C THR A 41 -7.71 11.32 6.61
N ILE A 42 -7.85 10.13 7.21
CA ILE A 42 -8.69 9.03 6.70
C ILE A 42 -10.14 9.50 6.58
N ASP A 43 -10.66 10.15 7.63
CA ASP A 43 -12.03 10.64 7.67
C ASP A 43 -12.24 11.82 6.71
N LEU A 44 -11.33 12.79 6.70
CA LEU A 44 -11.42 13.98 5.84
C LEU A 44 -11.45 13.61 4.35
N LEU A 45 -10.62 12.65 3.94
CA LEU A 45 -10.54 12.19 2.55
C LEU A 45 -11.51 11.05 2.24
N ASN A 46 -12.26 10.56 3.24
CA ASN A 46 -13.17 9.43 3.13
C ASN A 46 -12.49 8.20 2.50
N LEU A 47 -11.26 7.90 2.95
CA LEU A 47 -10.45 6.82 2.36
C LEU A 47 -11.11 5.44 2.50
N ASN A 48 -11.95 5.28 3.53
CA ASN A 48 -12.75 4.08 3.80
C ASN A 48 -14.21 4.20 3.33
N SER A 49 -14.50 5.00 2.30
CA SER A 49 -15.80 4.91 1.63
C SER A 49 -16.06 3.45 1.22
N PRO A 50 -17.30 2.92 1.34
CA PRO A 50 -17.58 1.52 1.05
C PRO A 50 -17.08 1.06 -0.32
N TYR A 51 -17.27 1.90 -1.34
CA TYR A 51 -16.79 1.63 -2.70
C TYR A 51 -15.27 1.41 -2.77
N LEU A 52 -14.47 2.28 -2.14
CA LEU A 52 -13.02 2.15 -2.15
C LEU A 52 -12.54 0.97 -1.30
N GLN A 53 -13.24 0.67 -0.21
CA GLN A 53 -12.95 -0.49 0.63
C GLN A 53 -13.19 -1.78 -0.15
N ASP A 54 -14.35 -1.91 -0.81
CA ASP A 54 -14.71 -3.09 -1.61
C ASP A 54 -13.70 -3.31 -2.75
N LEU A 55 -13.28 -2.25 -3.44
CA LEU A 55 -12.26 -2.35 -4.50
C LEU A 55 -10.90 -2.81 -3.96
N ARG A 56 -10.46 -2.29 -2.82
CA ARG A 56 -9.19 -2.70 -2.21
C ARG A 56 -9.23 -4.13 -1.69
N GLN A 57 -10.36 -4.55 -1.12
CA GLN A 57 -10.55 -5.94 -0.71
C GLN A 57 -10.50 -6.87 -1.92
N SER A 58 -11.23 -6.57 -2.99
CA SER A 58 -11.19 -7.38 -4.22
C SER A 58 -9.78 -7.46 -4.82
N TRP A 59 -9.02 -6.36 -4.75
CA TRP A 59 -7.63 -6.34 -5.19
C TRP A 59 -6.72 -7.19 -4.29
N TRP A 60 -6.93 -7.14 -2.97
CA TRP A 60 -6.22 -7.99 -2.02
C TRP A 60 -6.49 -9.48 -2.29
N ASP A 61 -7.75 -9.86 -2.48
CA ASP A 61 -8.15 -11.24 -2.75
C ASP A 61 -7.51 -11.76 -4.06
N GLU A 62 -7.40 -10.90 -5.08
CA GLU A 62 -6.69 -11.21 -6.34
C GLU A 62 -5.19 -11.42 -6.11
N LEU A 63 -4.54 -10.52 -5.36
CA LEU A 63 -3.12 -10.66 -5.00
C LEU A 63 -2.85 -11.92 -4.18
N GLU A 64 -3.74 -12.26 -3.24
CA GLU A 64 -3.62 -13.47 -2.42
C GLU A 64 -3.68 -14.73 -3.29
N GLY A 65 -4.64 -14.83 -4.21
CA GLY A 65 -4.72 -15.95 -5.15
C GLY A 65 -3.46 -16.06 -6.05
N LEU A 66 -2.99 -14.94 -6.60
CA LEU A 66 -1.76 -14.94 -7.41
C LEU A 66 -0.53 -15.34 -6.58
N PHE A 67 -0.46 -14.89 -5.33
CA PHE A 67 0.63 -15.21 -4.42
C PHE A 67 0.65 -16.72 -4.11
N GLU A 68 -0.50 -17.30 -3.74
CA GLU A 68 -0.64 -18.72 -3.47
C GLU A 68 -0.24 -19.56 -4.69
N ASP A 69 -0.74 -19.21 -5.88
CA ASP A 69 -0.39 -19.89 -7.13
C ASP A 69 1.12 -19.85 -7.41
N HIS A 70 1.79 -18.72 -7.13
CA HIS A 70 3.23 -18.59 -7.33
C HIS A 70 4.02 -19.43 -6.31
N VAL A 71 3.58 -19.48 -5.06
CA VAL A 71 4.19 -20.33 -4.03
C VAL A 71 4.05 -21.80 -4.39
N ASP A 72 2.85 -22.24 -4.78
CA ASP A 72 2.56 -23.62 -5.15
C ASP A 72 3.34 -24.09 -6.39
N GLN A 73 3.65 -23.17 -7.30
CA GLN A 73 4.41 -23.43 -8.53
C GLN A 73 5.91 -23.16 -8.41
N ASP A 74 6.42 -22.82 -7.22
CA ASP A 74 7.83 -22.43 -6.98
C ASP A 74 8.29 -21.27 -7.90
N MET A 75 7.39 -20.33 -8.18
CA MET A 75 7.62 -19.15 -8.99
C MET A 75 8.13 -17.98 -8.14
N SER A 76 8.85 -17.04 -8.78
CA SER A 76 9.44 -15.90 -8.08
C SER A 76 8.39 -14.87 -7.66
N LEU A 77 8.25 -14.65 -6.35
CA LEU A 77 7.46 -13.58 -5.78
C LEU A 77 8.02 -12.18 -6.10
N HIS A 78 9.34 -12.06 -6.32
CA HIS A 78 9.94 -10.80 -6.78
C HIS A 78 9.46 -10.42 -8.17
N CYS A 79 9.30 -11.40 -9.07
CA CYS A 79 8.73 -11.14 -10.39
C CYS A 79 7.28 -10.69 -10.30
N LEU A 80 6.46 -11.37 -9.47
CA LEU A 80 5.05 -11.00 -9.28
C LEU A 80 4.92 -9.57 -8.74
N ALA A 81 5.63 -9.25 -7.65
CA ALA A 81 5.62 -7.91 -7.07
C ALA A 81 6.14 -6.84 -8.05
N GLY A 82 7.10 -7.18 -8.91
CA GLY A 82 7.64 -6.27 -9.92
C GLY A 82 6.62 -5.88 -11.00
N ILE A 83 5.66 -6.76 -11.32
CA ILE A 83 4.60 -6.46 -12.29
C ILE A 83 3.75 -5.28 -11.83
N ASP A 84 3.42 -5.21 -10.54
CA ASP A 84 2.52 -4.19 -10.00
C ASP A 84 3.23 -2.98 -9.37
N LEU A 85 4.48 -3.13 -8.95
CA LEU A 85 5.22 -2.08 -8.24
C LEU A 85 6.18 -1.29 -9.14
N ILE A 86 6.57 -1.81 -10.31
CA ILE A 86 7.45 -1.07 -11.22
C ILE A 86 6.60 -0.15 -12.11
N PRO A 87 6.90 1.16 -12.16
CA PRO A 87 6.14 2.09 -12.98
C PRO A 87 6.20 1.75 -14.47
N VAL A 88 5.05 1.81 -15.14
CA VAL A 88 4.97 1.67 -16.61
C VAL A 88 4.67 3.04 -17.20
N GLY A 89 5.58 3.55 -18.04
CA GLY A 89 5.39 4.85 -18.70
C GLY A 89 5.22 6.01 -17.70
N ALA A 90 6.03 6.04 -16.64
CA ALA A 90 5.98 7.03 -15.55
C ALA A 90 4.68 7.05 -14.73
N SER A 91 3.86 5.99 -14.82
CA SER A 91 2.63 5.84 -14.02
C SER A 91 2.75 4.67 -13.06
N LEU A 92 2.29 4.85 -11.82
CA LEU A 92 2.13 3.77 -10.85
C LEU A 92 0.89 2.94 -11.18
N SER A 93 0.92 1.66 -10.84
CA SER A 93 -0.26 0.80 -10.90
C SER A 93 -1.36 1.31 -9.95
N GLN A 94 -2.60 0.91 -10.25
CA GLN A 94 -3.70 1.10 -9.32
C GLN A 94 -3.40 0.41 -7.98
N PHE A 95 -3.93 0.95 -6.88
CA PHE A 95 -3.78 0.35 -5.56
C PHE A 95 -2.32 0.11 -5.11
N PHE A 96 -1.37 0.85 -5.68
CA PHE A 96 0.06 0.74 -5.40
C PHE A 96 0.41 0.61 -3.91
N SER A 97 -0.18 1.45 -3.05
CA SER A 97 0.15 1.45 -1.61
C SER A 97 -0.28 0.17 -0.89
N ILE A 98 -1.42 -0.44 -1.26
CA ILE A 98 -1.85 -1.70 -0.65
C ILE A 98 -1.05 -2.87 -1.24
N THR A 99 -0.69 -2.83 -2.53
CA THR A 99 0.24 -3.81 -3.12
C THR A 99 1.61 -3.78 -2.44
N ARG A 100 2.17 -2.59 -2.20
CA ARG A 100 3.43 -2.43 -1.46
C ARG A 100 3.31 -2.97 -0.05
N ASN A 101 2.18 -2.74 0.61
CA ASN A 101 1.93 -3.27 1.97
C ASN A 101 1.84 -4.81 1.97
N PHE A 102 1.11 -5.39 1.02
CA PHE A 102 0.93 -6.84 0.86
C PHE A 102 2.27 -7.58 0.71
N PHE A 103 3.15 -7.11 -0.18
CA PHE A 103 4.45 -7.75 -0.42
C PHE A 103 5.51 -7.41 0.64
N GLY A 104 5.28 -6.41 1.49
CA GLY A 104 6.16 -6.05 2.60
C GLY A 104 7.62 -5.87 2.17
N GLY A 105 8.53 -6.64 2.77
CA GLY A 105 9.97 -6.55 2.47
C GLY A 105 10.31 -6.79 0.99
N ILE A 106 9.58 -7.67 0.29
CA ILE A 106 9.80 -7.94 -1.14
C ILE A 106 9.54 -6.67 -1.96
N ALA A 107 8.51 -5.89 -1.59
CA ALA A 107 8.22 -4.63 -2.26
C ALA A 107 9.38 -3.64 -2.11
N GLU A 108 9.91 -3.49 -0.90
CA GLU A 108 11.03 -2.58 -0.62
C GLU A 108 12.28 -2.99 -1.40
N GLU A 109 12.60 -4.29 -1.45
CA GLU A 109 13.75 -4.80 -2.20
C GLU A 109 13.66 -4.48 -3.70
N ILE A 110 12.48 -4.61 -4.32
CA ILE A 110 12.29 -4.29 -5.74
C ILE A 110 12.36 -2.79 -5.99
N LEU A 111 11.71 -2.00 -5.16
CA LEU A 111 11.69 -0.54 -5.29
C LEU A 111 13.10 0.04 -5.14
N ASP A 112 13.90 -0.47 -4.20
CA ASP A 112 15.30 -0.05 -4.00
C ASP A 112 16.19 -0.44 -5.19
N GLN A 113 15.99 -1.62 -5.78
CA GLN A 113 16.75 -2.05 -6.97
C GLN A 113 16.47 -1.16 -8.19
N GLU A 114 15.25 -0.67 -8.32
CA GLU A 114 14.81 0.13 -9.47
C GLU A 114 14.94 1.65 -9.23
N ALA A 115 15.18 2.11 -7.99
CA ALA A 115 15.26 3.54 -7.63
C ALA A 115 16.30 4.36 -8.40
N GLY A 116 17.28 3.71 -9.05
CA GLY A 116 18.30 4.37 -9.88
C GLY A 116 18.05 4.33 -11.40
N ARG A 117 16.90 3.78 -11.85
CA ARG A 117 16.57 3.59 -13.27
C ARG A 117 15.56 4.59 -13.82
N TRP A 118 15.03 5.47 -12.97
CA TRP A 118 13.98 6.44 -13.28
C TRP A 118 14.42 7.88 -12.97
#